data_AF-A0A8S3Z743-F1
#
_entry.id   AF-A0A8S3Z743-F1
#
_cell.length_a   1.000
_cell.length_b   1.000
_cell.length_c   1.000
_cell.angle_alpha   90.00
_cell.angle_beta   90.00
_cell.angle_gamma   90.00
#
_symmetry.space_group_name_H-M   'P 1'
#
loop_
_entity.id
_entity.type
_entity.pdbx_description
1 polymer ?
#
loop_
_entity_poly.entity_id
_entity_poly.type
_entity_poly.pdbx_seq_one_letter_code
_entity_poly.pdbx_strand_id
1 'polypeptide(L)'
;MLGKVVFRHLSSLAEPLPRVTQGRYPVPNDSRFKQLMEKQTRFCRDDGLLVWQKAGADVTIYRFAVIGSAVATISSIYGLWRLISPPQNA
;
A
#
# COMPACT_ATOMS: atom_id res chain seq x y z
N MET A 1 14.50 26.80 -25.98
CA MET A 1 13.79 27.56 -24.91
C MET A 1 12.55 26.84 -24.36
N LEU A 2 11.93 25.88 -25.07
CA LEU A 2 10.75 25.14 -24.56
C LEU A 2 10.99 24.29 -23.30
N GLY A 3 12.19 23.73 -23.12
CA GLY A 3 12.48 22.86 -21.96
C GLY A 3 12.39 23.56 -20.60
N LYS A 4 12.67 24.87 -20.54
CA LYS A 4 12.58 25.66 -19.30
C LYS A 4 11.14 25.93 -18.87
N VAL A 5 10.19 25.95 -19.81
CA VAL A 5 8.77 26.19 -19.52
C VAL A 5 8.11 24.93 -18.96
N VAL A 6 8.45 23.76 -19.52
CA VAL A 6 7.94 22.46 -19.05
C VAL A 6 8.44 22.14 -17.64
N PHE A 7 9.72 22.42 -17.34
CA PHE A 7 10.27 22.23 -15.99
C PHE A 7 9.65 23.16 -14.94
N ARG A 8 9.21 24.36 -15.35
CA ARG A 8 8.50 25.31 -14.47
C ARG A 8 7.11 24.81 -14.08
N HIS A 9 6.40 24.10 -14.96
CA HIS A 9 5.09 23.54 -14.63
C HIS A 9 5.15 22.28 -13.74
N LEU A 10 6.28 21.57 -13.72
CA LEU A 10 6.52 20.47 -12.76
C LEU A 10 6.96 20.97 -11.37
N SER A 11 7.29 22.25 -11.27
CA SER A 11 7.68 22.90 -10.02
C SER A 11 6.44 23.47 -9.33
N SER A 12 5.55 22.61 -8.82
CA SER A 12 4.53 23.02 -7.83
C SER A 12 5.16 23.67 -6.58
N LEU A 13 6.49 23.56 -6.42
CA LEU A 13 7.31 24.21 -5.40
C LEU A 13 7.82 25.62 -5.80
N ALA A 14 7.57 26.08 -7.03
CA ALA A 14 8.01 27.40 -7.50
C ALA A 14 6.94 28.49 -7.35
N GLU A 15 5.74 28.13 -6.89
CA GLU A 15 4.77 29.13 -6.44
C GLU A 15 5.26 29.68 -5.09
N PRO A 16 5.34 31.02 -4.94
CA PRO A 16 5.76 31.62 -3.68
C PRO A 16 4.80 31.14 -2.59
N LEU A 17 5.38 30.61 -1.50
CA LEU A 17 4.62 30.16 -0.33
C LEU A 17 3.57 31.23 0.03
N PRO A 18 2.29 30.87 0.17
CA PRO A 18 1.24 31.83 0.45
C PRO A 18 1.60 32.60 1.72
N ARG A 19 1.41 33.93 1.69
CA ARG A 19 1.65 34.80 2.85
C ARG A 19 0.96 34.20 4.06
N VAL A 20 1.65 34.16 5.20
CA VAL A 20 1.15 33.65 6.48
C VAL A 20 -0.08 34.47 6.89
N THR A 21 -1.25 34.03 6.44
CA THR A 21 -2.56 34.48 6.92
C THR A 21 -3.01 33.54 8.03
N GLN A 22 -3.96 33.99 8.85
CA GLN A 22 -4.43 33.30 10.05
C GLN A 22 -4.74 31.81 9.81
N GLY A 23 -3.74 30.96 10.06
CA GLY A 23 -3.83 29.52 10.36
C GLY A 23 -4.47 28.58 9.32
N ARG A 24 -4.85 29.02 8.12
CA ARG A 24 -5.53 28.16 7.14
C ARG A 24 -4.84 28.19 5.79
N TYR A 25 -4.14 27.09 5.48
CA TYR A 25 -3.70 26.80 4.12
C TYR A 25 -4.92 26.60 3.21
N PRO A 26 -4.90 27.05 1.96
CA PRO A 26 -5.96 26.76 1.01
C PRO A 26 -6.02 25.25 0.78
N VAL A 27 -7.10 24.62 1.25
CA VAL A 27 -7.34 23.19 1.07
C VAL A 27 -8.13 23.02 -0.23
N PRO A 28 -7.62 22.27 -1.23
CA PRO A 28 -8.36 21.99 -2.46
C PRO A 28 -9.72 21.35 -2.14
N ASN A 29 -10.81 21.88 -2.69
CA ASN A 29 -12.17 21.33 -2.51
C ASN A 29 -12.50 20.25 -3.55
N ASP A 30 -11.48 19.50 -4.00
CA ASP A 30 -11.63 18.45 -4.98
C ASP A 30 -12.00 17.12 -4.30
N SER A 31 -12.87 16.33 -4.94
CA SER A 31 -13.28 15.01 -4.43
C SER A 31 -12.07 14.07 -4.27
N ARG A 32 -11.09 14.14 -5.17
CA ARG A 32 -9.84 13.39 -5.10
C ARG A 32 -8.99 13.77 -3.89
N PHE A 33 -8.92 15.07 -3.59
CA PHE A 33 -8.18 15.57 -2.45
C PHE A 33 -8.81 15.11 -1.13
N LYS A 34 -10.15 15.14 -1.04
CA LYS A 34 -10.89 14.60 0.12
C LYS A 34 -10.61 13.12 0.34
N GLN A 35 -10.64 12.30 -0.72
CA GLN A 35 -10.31 10.87 -0.61
C GLN A 35 -8.87 10.64 -0.15
N LEU A 36 -7.91 11.47 -0.60
CA LEU A 36 -6.53 11.39 -0.16
C LEU A 36 -6.40 11.73 1.33
N MET A 37 -7.05 12.80 1.79
CA MET A 37 -7.10 13.19 3.20
C MET A 37 -7.72 12.10 4.08
N GLU A 38 -8.80 11.46 3.63
CA GLU A 38 -9.42 10.34 4.35
C GLU A 38 -8.44 9.16 4.48
N LYS A 39 -7.70 8.83 3.42
CA LYS A 39 -6.67 7.78 3.47
C LYS A 39 -5.54 8.16 4.42
N GLN A 40 -5.03 9.38 4.33
CA GLN A 40 -3.99 9.87 5.24
C GLN A 40 -4.44 9.82 6.70
N THR A 41 -5.67 10.29 6.97
CA THR A 41 -6.27 10.24 8.31
C THR A 41 -6.37 8.81 8.82
N ARG A 42 -6.78 7.88 7.96
CA ARG A 42 -6.88 6.45 8.31
C ARG A 42 -5.50 5.84 8.62
N PHE A 43 -4.50 6.09 7.79
CA PHE A 43 -3.16 5.53 7.98
C PHE A 43 -2.40 6.16 9.15
N CYS A 44 -2.59 7.45 9.41
CA CYS A 44 -1.95 8.19 10.51
C CYS A 44 -2.70 8.09 11.85
N ARG A 45 -3.83 7.37 11.92
CA ARG A 45 -4.54 7.16 13.18
C ARG A 45 -3.67 6.38 14.17
N ASP A 46 -3.61 6.84 15.41
CA ASP A 46 -2.90 6.13 16.49
C ASP A 46 -3.84 5.13 17.19
N ASP A 47 -4.16 4.05 16.48
CA ASP A 47 -5.05 2.97 16.93
C ASP A 47 -4.28 1.68 17.28
N GLY A 48 -2.95 1.73 17.28
CA GLY A 48 -2.08 0.57 17.55
C GLY A 48 -2.10 -0.52 16.47
N LEU A 49 -2.82 -0.32 15.36
CA LEU A 49 -2.89 -1.27 14.25
C LEU A 49 -1.69 -1.14 13.32
N LEU A 50 -1.24 -2.27 12.77
CA LEU A 50 -0.20 -2.27 11.75
C LEU A 50 -0.72 -1.67 10.44
N VAL A 51 0.17 -1.11 9.61
CA VAL A 51 -0.21 -0.44 8.35
C VAL A 51 -1.09 -1.32 7.45
N TRP A 52 -0.75 -2.60 7.31
CA TRP A 52 -1.50 -3.57 6.51
C TRP A 52 -2.83 -4.02 7.14
N GLN A 53 -3.12 -3.66 8.40
CA GLN A 53 -4.39 -3.96 9.06
C GLN A 53 -5.37 -2.79 8.95
N LYS A 54 -4.88 -1.57 8.67
CA LYS A 54 -5.67 -0.34 8.63
C LYS A 54 -6.61 -0.26 7.43
N ALA A 55 -6.32 -0.98 6.35
CA ALA A 55 -7.25 -1.18 5.25
C ALA A 55 -7.96 -2.52 5.43
N GLY A 56 -9.28 -2.50 5.68
CA GLY A 56 -10.05 -3.72 5.98
C GLY A 56 -9.95 -4.83 4.92
N ALA A 57 -9.68 -4.48 3.65
CA ALA A 57 -9.47 -5.45 2.58
C ALA A 57 -8.15 -6.23 2.71
N ASP A 58 -7.11 -5.60 3.26
CA ASP A 58 -5.76 -6.15 3.34
C ASP A 58 -5.70 -7.35 4.30
N VAL A 59 -6.53 -7.36 5.35
CA VAL A 59 -6.64 -8.48 6.30
C VAL A 59 -7.14 -9.74 5.60
N THR A 60 -8.12 -9.61 4.70
CA THR A 60 -8.65 -10.75 3.93
C THR A 60 -7.59 -11.30 2.98
N ILE A 61 -6.92 -10.41 2.23
CA ILE A 61 -5.84 -10.78 1.31
C ILE A 61 -4.70 -11.48 2.07
N TYR A 62 -4.32 -10.94 3.22
CA TYR A 62 -3.30 -11.52 4.09
C TYR A 62 -3.67 -12.94 4.54
N ARG A 63 -4.91 -13.16 4.99
CA ARG A 63 -5.37 -14.50 5.40
C ARG A 63 -5.31 -15.51 4.26
N PHE A 64 -5.73 -15.12 3.06
CA PHE A 64 -5.63 -15.99 1.89
C PHE A 64 -4.17 -16.30 1.53
N ALA A 65 -3.28 -15.30 1.58
CA ALA A 65 -1.86 -15.51 1.32
C ALA A 65 -1.23 -16.49 2.32
N VAL A 66 -1.51 -16.33 3.61
CA VAL A 66 -1.00 -17.22 4.67
C VAL A 66 -1.52 -18.65 4.47
N ILE A 67 -2.83 -18.83 4.29
CA ILE A 67 -3.44 -20.16 4.09
C ILE A 67 -2.87 -20.81 2.83
N GLY A 68 -2.80 -20.08 1.72
CA GLY A 68 -2.25 -20.57 0.46
C GLY A 68 -0.79 -21.00 0.60
N SER A 69 0.03 -20.20 1.28
CA SER A 69 1.44 -20.54 1.53
C SER A 69 1.61 -21.80 2.37
N ALA A 70 0.77 -22.00 3.40
CA ALA A 70 0.79 -23.19 4.24
C ALA A 70 0.42 -24.45 3.43
N VAL A 71 -0.66 -24.39 2.65
CA VAL A 71 -1.10 -25.50 1.79
C VAL A 71 -0.04 -25.86 0.75
N ALA A 72 0.56 -24.85 0.11
CA ALA A 72 1.63 -25.06 -0.87
C ALA A 72 2.87 -25.71 -0.24
N THR A 73 3.23 -25.29 0.98
CA THR A 73 4.36 -25.87 1.72
C THR A 73 4.11 -27.33 2.07
N ILE A 74 2.92 -27.66 2.60
CA ILE A 74 2.55 -29.05 2.93
C ILE A 74 2.57 -29.93 1.67
N SER A 75 2.00 -29.43 0.57
CA SER A 75 1.97 -30.14 -0.71
C SER A 75 3.38 -30.39 -1.26
N SER A 76 4.27 -29.40 -1.11
CA SER A 76 5.67 -29.51 -1.54
C SER A 76 6.43 -30.56 -0.72
N ILE A 77 6.25 -30.55 0.60
CA ILE A 77 6.86 -31.55 1.49
C ILE A 77 6.35 -32.95 1.16
N TYR A 78 5.04 -33.10 0.93
CA TYR A 78 4.45 -34.39 0.53
C TYR A 78 5.04 -34.89 -0.81
N GLY A 79 5.19 -34.00 -1.78
CA GLY A 79 5.82 -34.32 -3.06
C GLY A 79 7.26 -34.80 -2.89
N LEU A 80 8.07 -34.08 -2.10
CA LEU A 80 9.44 -34.48 -1.78
C LEU A 80 9.50 -35.82 -1.05
N TRP A 81 8.61 -36.04 -0.07
CA TRP A 81 8.55 -37.30 0.67
C TRP A 81 8.23 -38.48 -0.25
N ARG A 82 7.30 -38.29 -1.20
CA ARG A 82 6.97 -39.31 -2.20
C ARG A 82 8.13 -39.60 -3.16
N LEU A 83 8.93 -38.59 -3.51
CA LEU A 83 10.12 -38.76 -4.38
C LEU A 83 11.27 -39.49 -3.68
N ILE A 84 11.42 -39.29 -2.37
CA ILE A 84 12.50 -39.92 -1.57
C ILE A 84 12.10 -41.32 -1.11
N SER A 85 10.80 -41.59 -0.94
CA SER A 85 10.32 -42.89 -0.49
C SER A 85 10.54 -43.97 -1.57
N PRO A 86 10.95 -45.20 -1.18
CA PRO A 86 11.10 -46.30 -2.12
C PRO A 86 9.77 -46.59 -2.84
N PRO A 87 9.81 -46.99 -4.12
CA PRO A 87 8.61 -47.29 -4.88
C PRO A 87 7.86 -48.44 -4.19
N GLN A 88 6.59 -48.21 -3.88
CA GLN A 88 5.75 -49.19 -3.17
C GLN A 88 5.43 -50.46 -4.01
N ASN A 89 5.94 -50.54 -5.24
CA ASN A 89 5.63 -51.59 -6.21
C ASN A 89 6.87 -52.40 -6.66
N ALA A 90 7.93 -52.47 -5.85
CA ALA A 90 9.07 -53.36 -6.09
C ALA A 90 8.88 -54.72 -5.40
#